data_AF-U3A900-F1
#
_entry.id   AF-U3A900-F1
#
_cell.length_a   1.000
_cell.length_b   1.000
_cell.length_c   1.000
_cell.angle_alpha   90.00
_cell.angle_beta   90.00
_cell.angle_gamma   90.00
#
_symmetry.space_group_name_H-M   'P 1'
#
loop_
_entity.id
_entity.type
_entity.pdbx_description
1 polymer ?
#
loop_
_entity_poly.entity_id
_entity_poly.type
_entity_poly.pdbx_seq_one_letter_code
_entity_poly.pdbx_strand_id
1 'polypeptide(L)'
;MSGKRKTRGRGRPPGSVNTRTLVHDLAGDTIMLRDAGGVSRQVSMVEALLLALRNLAMTGDIEAAKRLEKLHRMRVPEPTDGSTQGLLLVPEALSVEEWARQEDIRCQHTQPPEMPAAIVQPQASATAAPVVQRPPLTPGGSLPRRSARLIR
;
A
#
# COMPACT_ATOMS: atom_id res chain seq x y z
N MET A 1 32.68 -50.66 -32.72
CA MET A 1 31.56 -49.69 -32.63
C MET A 1 31.25 -49.46 -31.15
N SER A 2 31.66 -48.32 -30.58
CA SER A 2 31.46 -48.03 -29.15
C SER A 2 30.29 -47.05 -28.98
N GLY A 3 29.16 -47.56 -28.47
CA GLY A 3 27.97 -46.76 -28.20
C GLY A 3 28.12 -45.98 -26.89
N LYS A 4 28.28 -44.65 -26.96
CA LYS A 4 28.23 -43.78 -25.80
C LYS A 4 26.80 -43.80 -25.20
N ARG A 5 26.64 -44.36 -24.00
CA ARG A 5 25.40 -44.27 -23.21
C ARG A 5 25.13 -42.82 -22.84
N LYS A 6 24.01 -42.24 -23.32
CA LYS A 6 23.48 -40.96 -22.82
C LYS A 6 23.06 -41.15 -21.36
N THR A 7 23.81 -40.59 -20.42
CA THR A 7 23.36 -40.43 -19.03
C THR A 7 22.13 -39.54 -19.05
N ARG A 8 20.98 -40.05 -18.57
CA ARG A 8 19.77 -39.25 -18.39
C ARG A 8 20.13 -38.08 -17.48
N GLY A 9 20.06 -36.86 -18.02
CA GLY A 9 20.38 -35.65 -17.28
C GLY A 9 19.59 -35.67 -15.97
N ARG A 10 20.26 -35.38 -14.85
CA ARG A 10 19.59 -35.25 -13.55
C ARG A 10 18.41 -34.30 -13.75
N GLY A 11 17.20 -34.82 -13.58
CA GLY A 11 15.98 -34.04 -13.69
C GLY A 11 15.99 -32.89 -12.68
N ARG A 12 15.03 -31.99 -12.83
CA ARG A 12 14.80 -30.88 -11.90
C ARG A 12 14.79 -31.40 -10.45
N PRO A 13 15.61 -30.84 -9.54
CA PRO A 13 15.67 -31.32 -8.17
C PRO A 13 14.28 -31.19 -7.51
N PRO A 14 13.87 -32.22 -6.75
CA PRO A 14 12.59 -32.19 -6.05
C PRO A 14 12.56 -31.00 -5.08
N GLY A 15 11.44 -30.28 -5.04
CA GLY A 15 11.27 -29.09 -4.19
C GLY A 15 11.74 -27.76 -4.80
N SER A 16 12.29 -27.75 -6.02
CA SER A 16 12.48 -26.48 -6.71
C SER A 16 11.11 -25.88 -7.07
N VAL A 17 10.86 -24.64 -6.67
CA VAL A 17 9.64 -23.89 -7.01
C VAL A 17 9.98 -22.88 -8.10
N ASN A 18 9.05 -22.65 -9.02
CA ASN A 18 9.26 -21.63 -10.05
C ASN A 18 9.20 -20.25 -9.38
N THR A 19 10.16 -19.37 -9.69
CA THR A 19 10.18 -18.00 -9.13
C THR A 19 8.88 -17.25 -9.39
N ARG A 20 8.24 -17.50 -10.55
CA ARG A 20 6.94 -16.92 -10.88
C ARG A 20 5.83 -17.34 -9.91
N THR A 21 5.83 -18.61 -9.50
CA THR A 21 4.87 -19.15 -8.54
C THR A 21 5.11 -18.56 -7.15
N LEU A 22 6.38 -18.49 -6.71
CA LEU A 22 6.72 -17.86 -5.43
C LEU A 22 6.30 -16.40 -5.36
N VAL A 23 6.52 -15.62 -6.42
CA VAL A 23 6.10 -14.21 -6.46
C VAL A 23 4.59 -14.07 -6.40
N HIS A 24 3.84 -15.00 -7.02
CA HIS A 24 2.38 -15.01 -6.96
C HIS A 24 1.88 -15.38 -5.55
N ASP A 25 2.48 -16.39 -4.92
CA ASP A 25 2.12 -16.82 -3.57
C ASP A 25 2.40 -15.71 -2.55
N LEU A 26 3.54 -15.01 -2.69
CA LEU A 26 3.91 -13.88 -1.83
C LEU A 26 3.12 -12.59 -2.11
N ALA A 27 2.36 -12.51 -3.21
CA ALA A 27 1.61 -11.30 -3.55
C ALA A 27 0.44 -11.05 -2.58
N GLY A 28 -0.10 -12.11 -1.96
CA GLY A 28 -1.18 -12.01 -0.97
C GLY A 28 -0.70 -11.66 0.43
N ASP A 29 0.59 -11.86 0.73
CA ASP A 29 1.14 -11.64 2.05
C ASP A 29 1.45 -10.16 2.28
N THR A 30 1.07 -9.64 3.45
CA THR A 30 1.34 -8.25 3.85
C THR A 30 2.24 -8.20 5.06
N ILE A 31 3.15 -7.21 5.08
CA ILE A 31 4.08 -6.96 6.17
C ILE A 31 4.08 -5.48 6.56
N MET A 32 4.43 -5.21 7.81
CA MET A 32 4.60 -3.85 8.32
C MET A 32 6.04 -3.40 8.12
N LEU A 33 6.24 -2.40 7.27
CA LEU A 33 7.54 -1.76 7.06
C LEU A 33 7.58 -0.42 7.79
N ARG A 34 8.67 -0.19 8.52
CA ARG A 34 8.94 1.09 9.17
C ARG A 34 9.88 1.89 8.28
N ASP A 35 9.40 3.02 7.76
CA ASP A 35 10.23 3.92 6.97
C ASP A 35 11.21 4.69 7.87
N ALA A 36 12.26 5.27 7.28
CA ALA A 36 13.28 6.03 8.00
C ALA A 36 12.71 7.23 8.79
N GLY A 37 11.54 7.74 8.40
CA GLY A 37 10.78 8.77 9.11
C GLY A 37 9.97 8.26 10.32
N GLY A 38 10.09 6.98 10.67
CA GLY A 38 9.44 6.38 11.83
C GLY A 38 8.00 5.94 11.62
N VAL A 39 7.38 6.31 10.50
CA VAL A 39 6.03 5.90 10.10
C VAL A 39 6.02 4.44 9.69
N SER A 40 5.05 3.69 10.21
CA SER A 40 4.84 2.27 9.87
C SER A 40 3.78 2.19 8.78
N ARG A 41 4.08 1.53 7.66
CA ARG A 41 3.13 1.27 6.57
C ARG A 41 2.96 -0.22 6.35
N GLN A 42 1.73 -0.63 6.10
CA GLN A 42 1.44 -1.98 5.62
C GLN A 42 1.70 -2.02 4.12
N VAL A 43 2.50 -2.98 3.68
CA VAL A 43 2.88 -3.17 2.28
C VAL A 43 2.90 -4.65 1.96
N SER A 44 2.67 -4.99 0.69
CA SER A 44 2.79 -6.39 0.26
C SER A 44 4.24 -6.87 0.38
N MET A 45 4.42 -8.17 0.60
CA MET A 45 5.75 -8.79 0.65
C MET A 45 6.52 -8.59 -0.66
N VAL A 46 5.81 -8.57 -1.79
CA VAL A 46 6.39 -8.26 -3.11
C VAL A 46 6.91 -6.82 -3.18
N GLU A 47 6.16 -5.85 -2.68
CA GLU A 47 6.61 -4.45 -2.62
C GLU A 47 7.80 -4.29 -1.68
N ALA A 48 7.79 -4.97 -0.53
CA ALA A 48 8.92 -4.98 0.38
C ALA A 48 10.19 -5.54 -0.28
N LEU A 49 10.07 -6.63 -1.03
CA LEU A 49 11.17 -7.24 -1.78
C LEU A 49 11.71 -6.28 -2.86
N LEU A 50 10.83 -5.61 -3.60
CA LEU A 50 11.22 -4.62 -4.61
C LEU A 50 11.96 -3.43 -3.98
N LEU A 51 11.48 -2.94 -2.83
CA LEU A 51 12.13 -1.87 -2.08
C LEU A 51 13.52 -2.30 -1.58
N ALA A 52 13.64 -3.51 -1.04
CA ALA A 52 14.92 -4.05 -0.60
C ALA A 52 15.92 -4.18 -1.75
N LEU A 53 15.50 -4.76 -2.89
CA LEU A 53 16.35 -4.88 -4.08
C LEU A 53 16.74 -3.52 -4.66
N ARG A 54 15.83 -2.52 -4.61
CA ARG A 54 16.13 -1.16 -5.05
C ARG A 54 17.21 -0.53 -4.18
N ASN A 55 17.07 -0.63 -2.85
CA ASN A 55 18.06 -0.09 -1.93
C ASN A 55 19.43 -0.77 -2.13
N LEU A 56 19.44 -2.09 -2.33
CA LEU A 56 20.67 -2.85 -2.55
C LEU A 56 21.32 -2.52 -3.90
N ALA A 57 20.53 -2.34 -4.96
CA ALA A 57 21.02 -1.84 -6.25
C ALA A 57 21.61 -0.42 -6.14
N MET A 58 21.02 0.46 -5.32
CA MET A 58 21.57 1.81 -5.07
C MET A 58 22.93 1.77 -4.35
N THR A 59 23.25 0.69 -3.63
CA THR A 59 24.59 0.48 -3.04
C THR A 59 25.63 -0.02 -4.05
N GLY A 60 25.25 -0.28 -5.30
CA GLY A 60 26.14 -0.71 -6.39
C GLY A 60 26.13 -2.21 -6.67
N ASP A 61 25.24 -2.98 -6.06
CA ASP A 61 25.12 -4.41 -6.35
C ASP A 61 24.42 -4.65 -7.70
N ILE A 62 25.21 -5.17 -8.67
CA ILE A 62 24.77 -5.45 -10.04
C ILE A 62 23.79 -6.64 -10.09
N GLU A 63 23.95 -7.64 -9.22
CA GLU A 63 23.02 -8.77 -9.19
C GLU A 63 21.65 -8.35 -8.71
N ALA A 64 21.60 -7.50 -7.69
CA ALA A 64 20.34 -6.94 -7.20
C ALA A 64 19.63 -6.13 -8.28
N ALA A 65 20.37 -5.32 -9.04
CA ALA A 65 19.82 -4.58 -10.18
C ALA A 65 19.23 -5.52 -11.24
N LYS A 66 19.94 -6.59 -11.62
CA LYS A 66 19.44 -7.60 -12.58
C LYS A 66 18.18 -8.31 -12.08
N ARG A 67 18.13 -8.66 -10.78
CA ARG A 67 16.97 -9.31 -10.16
C ARG A 67 15.78 -8.36 -10.10
N LEU A 68 16.00 -7.09 -9.78
CA LEU A 68 14.98 -6.05 -9.79
C LEU A 68 14.39 -5.88 -11.19
N GLU A 69 15.23 -5.77 -12.22
CA GLU A 69 14.79 -5.63 -13.61
C GLU A 69 13.98 -6.86 -14.05
N LYS A 70 14.45 -8.07 -13.72
CA LYS A 70 13.72 -9.32 -14.01
C LYS A 70 12.35 -9.34 -13.35
N LEU A 71 12.23 -8.91 -12.09
CA LEU A 71 10.95 -8.83 -11.39
C LEU A 71 10.03 -7.77 -11.99
N HIS A 72 10.58 -6.62 -12.39
CA HIS A 72 9.83 -5.56 -13.03
C HIS A 72 9.20 -6.02 -14.35
N ARG A 73 9.96 -6.74 -15.19
CA ARG A 73 9.47 -7.34 -16.45
C ARG A 73 8.38 -8.39 -16.24
N MET A 74 8.32 -9.05 -15.08
CA MET A 74 7.25 -10.01 -14.77
C MET A 74 5.95 -9.34 -14.31
N ARG A 75 6.01 -8.11 -13.77
CA ARG A 75 4.84 -7.40 -13.22
C ARG A 75 4.23 -6.42 -14.20
N VAL A 76 5.04 -5.73 -15.00
CA VAL A 76 4.55 -4.86 -16.06
C VAL A 76 4.20 -5.75 -17.25
N PRO A 77 2.92 -5.95 -17.59
CA PRO A 77 2.59 -6.53 -18.88
C PRO A 77 3.27 -5.63 -19.93
N GLU A 78 4.08 -6.23 -20.82
CA GLU A 78 4.60 -5.47 -21.95
C GLU A 78 3.41 -4.78 -22.62
N PRO A 79 3.54 -3.50 -23.00
CA PRO A 79 2.48 -2.82 -23.72
C PRO A 79 2.22 -3.62 -24.99
N THR A 80 1.18 -4.46 -24.96
CA THR A 80 0.79 -5.26 -26.11
C THR A 80 0.51 -4.28 -27.24
N ASP A 81 1.22 -4.42 -28.35
CA ASP A 81 1.05 -3.58 -29.52
C ASP A 81 -0.44 -3.55 -29.91
N GLY A 82 -1.08 -2.42 -29.60
CA GLY A 82 -2.31 -1.93 -30.22
C GLY A 82 -3.66 -2.62 -29.95
N SER A 83 -3.78 -3.72 -29.18
CA SER A 83 -5.07 -4.47 -29.16
C SER A 83 -5.69 -4.82 -27.81
N THR A 84 -5.00 -4.65 -26.67
CA THR A 84 -5.62 -4.93 -25.36
C THR A 84 -5.01 -4.06 -24.26
N GLN A 85 -5.14 -2.74 -24.39
CA GLN A 85 -4.91 -1.84 -23.26
C GLN A 85 -6.21 -1.78 -22.45
N GLY A 86 -6.15 -2.11 -21.16
CA GLY A 86 -7.30 -1.97 -20.28
C GLY A 86 -7.78 -0.52 -20.29
N LEU A 87 -9.03 -0.29 -20.67
CA LEU A 87 -9.63 1.04 -20.57
C LEU A 87 -9.78 1.37 -19.09
N LEU A 88 -9.02 2.36 -18.61
CA LEU A 88 -9.30 2.98 -17.33
C LEU A 88 -10.54 3.86 -17.52
N LEU A 89 -11.70 3.33 -17.14
CA LEU A 89 -12.93 4.10 -17.06
C LEU A 89 -12.83 5.03 -15.85
N VAL A 90 -12.34 6.25 -16.07
CA VAL A 90 -12.45 7.33 -15.10
C VAL A 90 -13.83 7.94 -15.28
N PRO A 91 -14.75 7.82 -14.31
CA PRO A 91 -16.04 8.49 -14.41
C PRO A 91 -15.80 10.00 -14.46
N GLU A 92 -16.57 10.68 -15.32
CA GLU A 92 -16.57 12.13 -15.37
C GLU A 92 -16.98 12.70 -14.00
N ALA A 93 -16.40 13.84 -13.63
CA ALA A 93 -16.73 14.49 -12.37
C ALA A 93 -18.21 14.92 -12.42
N LEU A 94 -19.06 14.19 -11.71
CA LEU A 94 -20.47 14.53 -11.52
C LEU A 94 -20.59 15.93 -10.91
N SER A 95 -21.54 16.72 -11.41
CA SER A 95 -21.89 17.97 -10.77
C SER A 95 -22.48 17.71 -9.38
N VAL A 96 -22.39 18.70 -8.49
CA VAL A 96 -22.91 18.60 -7.12
C VAL A 96 -24.41 18.27 -7.11
N GLU A 97 -25.17 18.79 -8.08
CA GLU A 97 -26.61 18.55 -8.20
C GLU A 97 -26.95 17.12 -8.62
N GLU A 98 -26.18 16.54 -9.55
CA GLU A 98 -26.38 15.17 -9.99
C GLU A 98 -25.97 14.17 -8.91
N TRP A 99 -24.88 14.47 -8.19
CA TRP A 99 -24.46 13.67 -7.05
C TRP A 99 -25.53 13.63 -5.95
N ALA A 100 -26.13 14.79 -5.62
CA ALA A 100 -27.21 14.88 -4.64
C ALA A 100 -28.43 14.03 -5.04
N ARG A 101 -28.86 14.10 -6.31
CA ARG A 101 -29.97 13.25 -6.81
C ARG A 101 -29.63 11.76 -6.72
N GLN A 102 -28.39 11.39 -6.99
CA GLN A 102 -27.95 10.00 -6.94
C GLN A 102 -27.97 9.46 -5.50
N GLU A 103 -27.56 10.29 -4.54
CA GLU A 103 -27.59 9.92 -3.12
C GLU A 103 -29.02 9.90 -2.56
N ASP A 104 -29.90 10.80 -3.01
CA ASP A 104 -31.33 10.80 -2.65
C ASP A 104 -32.01 9.48 -3.09
N ILE A 105 -31.74 9.03 -4.32
CA ILE A 105 -32.24 7.74 -4.83
C ILE A 105 -31.70 6.57 -3.98
N ARG A 106 -30.43 6.63 -3.58
CA ARG A 106 -29.80 5.59 -2.74
C ARG A 106 -30.40 5.56 -1.33
N CYS A 107 -30.73 6.73 -0.78
CA CYS A 107 -31.32 6.87 0.55
C CYS A 107 -32.81 6.50 0.59
N GLN A 108 -33.55 6.57 -0.53
CA GLN A 108 -34.97 6.19 -0.60
C GLN A 108 -35.24 4.74 -0.15
N HIS A 109 -34.29 3.84 -0.38
CA HIS A 109 -34.44 2.42 0.00
C HIS A 109 -33.86 2.07 1.38
N THR A 110 -33.19 3.02 2.03
CA THR A 110 -32.54 2.81 3.33
C THR A 110 -33.22 3.62 4.43
N GLN A 111 -34.52 3.94 4.26
CA GLN A 111 -35.28 4.47 5.39
C GLN A 111 -35.25 3.40 6.50
N PRO A 112 -34.71 3.72 7.69
CA PRO A 112 -34.79 2.80 8.80
C PRO A 112 -36.28 2.51 9.05
N PRO A 113 -36.67 1.25 9.33
CA PRO A 113 -38.05 0.95 9.69
C PRO A 113 -38.45 1.92 10.79
N GLU A 114 -39.59 2.60 10.61
CA GLU A 114 -40.11 3.59 11.56
C GLU A 114 -39.97 3.02 12.97
N MET A 115 -38.96 3.48 13.71
CA MET A 115 -38.86 3.12 15.11
C MET A 115 -40.03 3.82 15.78
N PRO A 116 -40.90 3.10 16.50
CA PRO A 116 -42.08 3.69 17.12
C PRO A 116 -41.63 4.88 17.96
N ALA A 117 -42.27 6.02 17.71
CA ALA A 117 -41.92 7.32 18.27
C ALA A 117 -41.46 7.19 19.73
N ALA A 118 -40.15 7.24 19.93
CA ALA A 118 -39.60 7.34 21.25
C ALA A 118 -40.14 8.63 21.85
N ILE A 119 -40.90 8.50 22.93
CA ILE A 119 -41.44 9.58 23.73
C ILE A 119 -40.27 10.48 24.12
N VAL A 120 -40.08 11.57 23.37
CA VAL A 120 -39.08 12.60 23.69
C VAL A 120 -39.61 13.33 24.91
N GLN A 121 -39.16 12.91 26.09
CA GLN A 121 -39.29 13.72 27.28
C GLN A 121 -38.44 14.99 27.08
N PRO A 122 -38.99 16.19 27.28
CA PRO A 122 -38.21 17.42 27.25
C PRO A 122 -37.31 17.44 28.49
N GLN A 123 -36.07 16.98 28.34
CA GLN A 123 -35.02 17.23 29.32
C GLN A 123 -34.63 18.71 29.22
N ALA A 124 -35.24 19.49 30.11
CA ALA A 124 -34.85 20.85 30.38
C ALA A 124 -33.41 20.92 30.91
N SER A 125 -32.81 22.09 30.71
CA SER A 125 -31.69 22.64 31.49
C SER A 125 -30.30 22.47 30.89
N ALA A 126 -29.96 23.47 30.07
CA ALA A 126 -28.74 24.27 30.16
C ALA A 126 -27.69 23.78 31.19
N THR A 127 -26.51 23.40 30.69
CA THR A 127 -25.28 23.46 31.47
C THR A 127 -24.22 24.13 30.60
N ALA A 128 -23.84 25.33 31.03
CA ALA A 128 -22.85 26.19 30.40
C ALA A 128 -21.51 25.47 30.25
N ALA A 129 -20.93 25.52 29.06
CA ALA A 129 -19.58 25.04 28.81
C ALA A 129 -18.57 25.93 29.58
N PRO A 130 -17.62 25.36 30.34
CA PRO A 130 -16.58 26.14 30.98
C PRO A 130 -15.61 26.70 29.92
N VAL A 131 -15.41 28.01 29.96
CA VAL A 131 -14.39 28.73 29.20
C VAL A 131 -13.01 28.19 29.58
N VAL A 132 -12.41 27.43 28.67
CA VAL A 132 -11.02 26.95 28.81
C VAL A 132 -10.09 28.11 28.48
N GLN A 133 -9.53 28.74 29.52
CA GLN A 133 -8.45 29.70 29.37
C GLN A 133 -7.19 28.97 28.91
N ARG A 134 -6.70 29.29 27.70
CA ARG A 134 -5.41 28.81 27.19
C ARG A 134 -4.27 29.57 27.91
N PRO A 135 -3.26 28.87 28.44
CA PRO A 135 -2.07 29.53 28.98
C PRO A 135 -1.21 30.14 27.85
N PRO A 136 -0.49 31.25 28.14
CA PRO A 136 0.38 31.91 27.16
C PRO A 136 1.62 31.08 26.82
N LEU A 137 2.01 31.14 25.55
CA LEU A 137 3.20 30.49 24.99
C LEU A 137 4.47 31.13 25.55
N THR A 138 5.29 30.35 26.25
CA THR A 138 6.66 30.74 26.63
C THR A 138 7.61 30.59 25.42
N PRO A 139 8.31 31.66 25.00
CA PRO A 139 9.38 31.55 24.01
C PRO A 139 10.70 31.18 24.71
N GLY A 140 11.22 29.97 24.50
CA GLY A 140 12.51 29.62 25.12
C GLY A 140 12.91 28.16 25.09
N GLY A 141 12.84 27.50 23.93
CA GLY A 141 13.39 26.15 23.72
C GLY A 141 14.67 26.19 22.90
N SER A 142 15.81 26.45 23.54
CA SER A 142 17.15 26.30 22.96
C SER A 142 17.37 24.83 22.60
N LEU A 143 17.41 24.50 21.31
CA LEU A 143 17.73 23.15 20.83
C LEU A 143 19.23 22.85 21.05
N PRO A 144 19.60 21.69 21.62
CA PRO A 144 20.99 21.32 21.75
C PRO A 144 21.61 21.01 20.38
N ARG A 145 22.69 21.72 20.05
CA ARG A 145 23.54 21.45 18.89
C ARG A 145 24.15 20.05 19.01
N ARG A 146 23.69 19.10 18.18
CA ARG A 146 24.38 17.83 17.97
C ARG A 146 25.63 18.06 17.14
N SER A 147 26.79 17.92 17.77
CA SER A 147 28.10 17.87 17.13
C SER A 147 28.24 16.59 16.30
N ALA A 148 28.62 16.77 15.03
CA ALA A 148 28.96 15.69 14.11
C ALA A 148 30.29 15.06 14.50
N ARG A 149 30.32 13.73 14.68
CA ARG A 149 31.58 12.96 14.68
C ARG A 149 31.78 12.38 13.27
N LEU A 150 32.79 12.90 12.58
CA LEU A 150 33.45 12.21 11.48
C LEU A 150 34.10 10.93 12.04
N ILE A 151 33.80 9.80 11.43
CA ILE A 151 34.60 8.58 11.55
C ILE A 151 35.32 8.42 10.21
N ARG A 152 36.65 8.28 10.30
CA ARG A 152 37.57 8.02 9.18
C ARG A 152 37.45 6.58 8.71
#